data_AF-A0A923NWS6-F1
#
_entry.id   AF-A0A923NWS6-F1
#
_cell.length_a   1.000
_cell.length_b   1.000
_cell.length_c   1.000
_cell.angle_alpha   90.00
_cell.angle_beta   90.00
_cell.angle_gamma   90.00
#
_symmetry.space_group_name_H-M   'P 1'
#
loop_
_entity.id
_entity.type
_entity.pdbx_description
1 polymer ?
#
loop_
_entity_poly.entity_id
_entity_poly.type
_entity_poly.pdbx_seq_one_letter_code
_entity_poly.pdbx_strand_id
1 'polypeptide(L)'
;MKKLFAFISVSLIAAAAMFAEVTVKKLDNGKLEVTFFYGNPRATEVLLAGDFTSWQDGALPMTKTKKGFTLTKVFDAGTTLKYKFISDGNWTTDLRAPDFVDDGFGGKNSLAELDSLVGRKR
;
A
#
# COMPACT_ATOMS: atom_id res chain seq x y z
N MET A 1 -7.08 54.66 -1.55
CA MET A 1 -8.06 53.56 -1.62
C MET A 1 -7.91 52.80 -2.94
N LYS A 2 -7.26 51.63 -2.94
CA LYS A 2 -7.46 50.56 -3.93
C LYS A 2 -7.14 49.25 -3.20
N LYS A 3 -8.19 48.52 -2.80
CA LYS A 3 -8.08 47.23 -2.12
C LYS A 3 -7.75 46.18 -3.19
N LEU A 4 -6.55 45.60 -3.14
CA LEU A 4 -6.23 44.43 -3.95
C LEU A 4 -6.63 43.19 -3.13
N PHE A 5 -7.77 42.60 -3.48
CA PHE A 5 -8.15 41.30 -2.95
C PHE A 5 -7.36 40.23 -3.72
N ALA A 6 -6.29 39.72 -3.12
CA ALA A 6 -5.66 38.50 -3.59
C ALA A 6 -6.55 37.32 -3.16
N PHE A 7 -7.16 36.64 -4.13
CA PHE A 7 -7.84 35.37 -3.90
C PHE A 7 -6.77 34.33 -3.53
N ILE A 8 -6.63 34.06 -2.23
CA ILE A 8 -5.96 32.84 -1.78
C ILE A 8 -6.92 31.71 -2.18
N SER A 9 -6.65 31.07 -3.33
CA SER A 9 -7.23 29.78 -3.64
C SER A 9 -6.68 28.76 -2.65
N VAL A 10 -7.27 28.70 -1.46
CA VAL A 10 -7.17 27.51 -0.62
C VAL A 10 -8.05 26.47 -1.29
N SER A 11 -7.49 25.76 -2.27
CA SER A 11 -8.05 24.49 -2.70
C SER A 11 -7.96 23.57 -1.50
N LEU A 12 -9.05 23.44 -0.75
CA LEU A 12 -9.10 22.62 0.45
C LEU A 12 -8.85 21.16 0.04
N ILE A 13 -7.64 20.69 0.33
CA ILE A 13 -7.16 19.34 0.08
C ILE A 13 -8.03 18.39 0.91
N ALA A 14 -9.01 17.74 0.29
CA ALA A 14 -9.56 16.50 0.80
C ALA A 14 -8.65 15.34 0.31
N ALA A 15 -7.42 15.32 0.82
CA ALA A 15 -6.65 14.10 0.89
C ALA A 15 -7.37 13.22 1.92
N ALA A 16 -8.42 12.53 1.50
CA ALA A 16 -8.80 11.30 2.19
C ALA A 16 -7.51 10.47 2.20
N ALA A 17 -6.87 10.42 3.38
CA ALA A 17 -5.49 9.98 3.52
C ALA A 17 -5.34 8.67 2.77
N MET A 18 -4.52 8.65 1.71
CA MET A 18 -4.11 7.42 1.09
C MET A 18 -3.26 6.71 2.14
N PHE A 19 -3.81 5.70 2.79
CA PHE A 19 -3.08 4.89 3.75
C PHE A 19 -3.17 3.45 3.32
N ALA A 20 -2.08 2.72 3.47
CA ALA A 20 -2.11 1.28 3.36
C ALA A 20 -2.00 0.64 4.74
N GLU A 21 -2.38 -0.63 4.81
CA GLU A 21 -2.27 -1.45 6.00
C GLU A 21 -1.88 -2.87 5.57
N VAL A 22 -0.93 -3.44 6.29
CA VAL A 22 -0.54 -4.84 6.14
C VAL A 22 -0.78 -5.53 7.47
N THR A 23 -1.67 -6.51 7.47
CA THR A 23 -1.97 -7.33 8.64
C THR A 23 -1.50 -8.75 8.39
N VAL A 24 -0.95 -9.38 9.42
CA VAL A 24 -0.40 -10.73 9.33
C VAL A 24 -1.01 -11.60 10.43
N LYS A 25 -1.58 -12.72 10.00
CA LYS A 25 -2.12 -13.77 10.86
C LYS A 25 -1.33 -15.04 10.63
N LYS A 26 -0.82 -15.64 11.70
CA LYS A 26 -0.22 -16.97 11.65
C LYS A 26 -1.31 -18.04 11.50
N LEU A 27 -1.12 -18.98 10.59
CA LEU A 27 -1.98 -20.12 10.35
C LEU A 27 -1.49 -21.37 11.09
N ASP A 28 -2.38 -22.34 11.29
CA ASP A 28 -2.08 -23.57 12.04
C ASP A 28 -1.00 -24.44 11.37
N ASN A 29 -0.86 -24.32 10.05
CA ASN A 29 0.17 -25.00 9.27
C ASN A 29 1.54 -24.28 9.27
N GLY A 30 1.70 -23.25 10.11
CA GLY A 30 2.93 -22.47 10.23
C GLY A 30 3.15 -21.41 9.16
N LYS A 31 2.26 -21.30 8.16
CA LYS A 31 2.28 -20.22 7.16
C LYS A 31 1.67 -18.93 7.69
N LEU A 32 1.89 -17.84 6.97
CA LEU A 32 1.39 -16.51 7.29
C LEU A 32 0.33 -16.07 6.27
N GLU A 33 -0.89 -15.82 6.74
CA GLU A 33 -1.93 -15.14 5.96
C GLU A 33 -1.72 -13.63 6.10
N VAL A 34 -1.47 -12.97 4.98
CA VAL A 34 -1.17 -11.54 4.90
C VAL A 34 -2.27 -10.85 4.11
N THR A 35 -2.91 -9.87 4.73
CA THR A 35 -3.90 -9.01 4.07
C THR A 35 -3.30 -7.63 3.87
N PHE A 36 -3.26 -7.23 2.60
CA PHE A 36 -2.89 -5.89 2.15
C PHE A 36 -4.17 -5.08 1.94
N PHE A 37 -4.23 -3.89 2.52
CA PHE A 37 -5.28 -2.91 2.29
C PHE A 37 -4.69 -1.62 1.75
N TYR A 38 -5.35 -1.01 0.77
CA TYR A 38 -5.01 0.30 0.22
C TYR A 38 -6.23 1.22 0.25
N GLY A 39 -6.18 2.22 1.12
CA GLY A 39 -7.23 3.19 1.39
C GLY A 39 -7.32 4.29 0.35
N ASN A 40 -7.95 4.00 -0.79
CA ASN A 40 -8.37 5.02 -1.75
C ASN A 40 -9.67 4.59 -2.44
N PRO A 41 -10.85 4.90 -1.88
CA PRO A 41 -12.12 4.45 -2.46
C PRO A 41 -12.43 5.11 -3.82
N ARG A 42 -11.73 6.21 -4.16
CA ARG A 42 -11.90 6.93 -5.42
C ARG A 42 -11.12 6.31 -6.58
N ALA A 43 -10.14 5.44 -6.32
CA ALA A 43 -9.43 4.76 -7.40
C ALA A 43 -10.38 3.83 -8.17
N THR A 44 -10.11 3.67 -9.45
CA THR A 44 -10.83 2.73 -10.31
C THR A 44 -10.28 1.33 -10.12
N GLU A 45 -8.96 1.20 -10.13
CA GLU A 45 -8.23 -0.04 -9.94
C GLU A 45 -7.01 0.14 -9.04
N VAL A 46 -6.66 -0.94 -8.33
CA VAL A 46 -5.41 -1.04 -7.58
C VAL A 46 -4.84 -2.43 -7.78
N LEU A 47 -3.56 -2.48 -8.16
CA LEU A 47 -2.78 -3.71 -8.23
C LEU A 47 -1.76 -3.73 -7.09
N LEU A 48 -1.45 -4.92 -6.58
CA LEU A 48 -0.32 -5.16 -5.70
C LEU A 48 0.83 -5.77 -6.51
N ALA A 49 1.99 -5.12 -6.47
CA ALA A 49 3.20 -5.56 -7.14
C ALA A 49 4.34 -5.70 -6.13
N GLY A 50 5.16 -6.73 -6.28
CA GLY A 50 6.32 -6.96 -5.42
C GLY A 50 7.26 -8.03 -5.97
N ASP A 51 8.30 -8.34 -5.21
CA ASP A 51 9.24 -9.42 -5.55
C ASP A 51 8.52 -10.76 -5.80
N PHE A 52 7.53 -11.10 -4.97
CA PHE A 52 6.68 -12.29 -5.08
C PHE A 52 5.75 -12.31 -6.30
N THR A 53 5.62 -11.20 -7.03
CA THR A 53 4.83 -11.10 -8.27
C THR A 53 5.68 -10.83 -9.50
N SER A 54 7.02 -10.86 -9.40
CA SER A 54 7.89 -10.33 -10.45
C SER A 54 7.51 -8.89 -10.85
N TRP A 55 7.13 -8.07 -9.87
CA TRP A 55 6.71 -6.69 -10.04
C TRP A 55 5.50 -6.54 -10.97
N GLN A 56 5.57 -5.62 -11.96
CA GLN A 56 4.45 -5.28 -12.82
C GLN A 56 4.00 -6.45 -13.70
N ASP A 57 4.90 -7.35 -14.08
CA ASP A 57 4.63 -8.43 -15.03
C ASP A 57 3.68 -9.49 -14.45
N GLY A 58 3.57 -9.57 -13.12
CA GLY A 58 2.64 -10.43 -12.41
C GLY A 58 1.77 -9.70 -11.37
N ALA A 59 1.64 -8.37 -11.49
CA ALA A 59 0.90 -7.57 -10.52
C ALA A 59 -0.54 -8.09 -10.33
N LEU A 60 -0.96 -8.20 -9.07
CA LEU A 60 -2.22 -8.85 -8.70
C LEU A 60 -3.33 -7.83 -8.49
N PRO A 61 -4.50 -7.97 -9.14
CA PRO A 61 -5.62 -7.06 -8.93
C PRO A 61 -6.18 -7.21 -7.51
N MET A 62 -6.41 -6.07 -6.84
CA MET A 62 -7.02 -6.02 -5.53
C MET A 62 -8.53 -5.88 -5.63
N THR A 63 -9.27 -6.42 -4.66
CA THR A 63 -10.72 -6.32 -4.61
C THR A 63 -11.17 -4.98 -4.04
N LYS A 64 -11.99 -4.25 -4.79
CA LYS A 64 -12.57 -2.97 -4.34
C LYS A 64 -13.58 -3.17 -3.21
N THR A 65 -13.54 -2.28 -2.23
CA THR A 65 -14.41 -2.21 -1.05
C THR A 65 -14.95 -0.79 -0.89
N LYS A 66 -15.84 -0.57 0.09
CA LYS A 66 -16.34 0.78 0.41
C LYS A 66 -15.23 1.76 0.85
N LYS A 67 -14.13 1.25 1.42
CA LYS A 67 -13.06 2.06 2.02
C LYS A 67 -11.78 2.14 1.19
N GLY A 68 -11.65 1.32 0.15
CA GLY A 68 -10.39 1.12 -0.56
C GLY A 68 -10.33 -0.27 -1.19
N PHE A 69 -9.14 -0.85 -1.27
CA PHE A 69 -8.89 -2.11 -1.96
C PHE A 69 -8.22 -3.11 -1.03
N THR A 70 -8.52 -4.41 -1.16
CA THR A 70 -7.95 -5.46 -0.32
C THR A 70 -7.48 -6.67 -1.13
N LEU A 71 -6.41 -7.32 -0.68
CA LEU A 71 -5.92 -8.59 -1.23
C LEU A 71 -5.29 -9.41 -0.10
N THR A 72 -5.66 -10.70 -0.01
CA THR A 72 -5.09 -11.64 0.96
C THR A 72 -4.28 -12.71 0.25
N LYS A 73 -3.07 -12.98 0.76
CA LYS A 73 -2.13 -13.98 0.24
C LYS A 73 -1.52 -14.77 1.39
N VAL A 74 -1.13 -16.01 1.12
CA VAL A 74 -0.41 -16.85 2.08
C VAL A 74 1.06 -16.91 1.69
N PHE A 75 1.93 -16.69 2.67
CA PHE A 75 3.39 -16.74 2.55
C PHE A 75 3.98 -17.71 3.56
N ASP A 76 5.21 -18.15 3.32
CA ASP A 76 5.97 -18.91 4.31
C ASP A 76 6.46 -18.00 5.44
N ALA A 77 6.58 -18.55 6.66
CA ALA A 77 7.25 -17.85 7.74
C ALA A 77 8.72 -17.58 7.39
N GLY A 78 9.29 -16.51 7.94
CA GLY A 78 10.59 -15.96 7.61
C GLY A 78 10.63 -15.10 6.35
N THR A 79 9.49 -14.91 5.67
CA THR A 79 9.45 -14.14 4.42
C THR A 79 9.56 -12.64 4.68
N THR A 80 10.43 -11.97 3.92
CA THR A 80 10.51 -10.51 3.82
C THR A 80 10.08 -10.10 2.42
N LEU A 81 9.15 -9.14 2.33
CA LEU A 81 8.58 -8.67 1.07
C LEU A 81 9.06 -7.28 0.72
N LYS A 82 9.37 -7.06 -0.57
CA LYS A 82 9.40 -5.73 -1.18
C LYS A 82 8.15 -5.55 -2.04
N TYR A 83 7.41 -4.46 -1.81
CA TYR A 83 6.16 -4.22 -2.53
C TYR A 83 5.81 -2.73 -2.74
N LYS A 84 4.91 -2.51 -3.70
CA LYS A 84 4.22 -1.25 -3.97
C LYS A 84 2.79 -1.52 -4.45
N PHE A 85 1.98 -0.48 -4.43
CA PHE A 85 0.67 -0.46 -5.08
C PHE A 85 0.77 0.23 -6.43
N ILE A 86 -0.04 -0.19 -7.40
CA ILE A 86 -0.26 0.53 -8.66
C ILE A 86 -1.71 0.98 -8.64
N SER A 87 -1.96 2.26 -8.34
CA SER A 87 -3.31 2.85 -8.26
C SER A 87 -3.58 3.64 -9.53
N ASP A 88 -4.54 3.20 -10.34
CA ASP A 88 -4.87 3.81 -11.64
C ASP A 88 -3.62 4.09 -12.50
N GLY A 89 -2.73 3.09 -12.61
CA GLY A 89 -1.46 3.19 -13.34
C GLY A 89 -0.31 3.90 -12.61
N ASN A 90 -0.54 4.47 -11.43
CA ASN A 90 0.49 5.20 -10.67
C ASN A 90 1.11 4.34 -9.58
N TRP A 91 2.45 4.29 -9.54
CA TRP A 91 3.19 3.60 -8.49
C TRP A 91 3.12 4.35 -7.16
N THR A 92 2.57 3.72 -6.14
CA THR A 92 2.39 4.26 -4.80
C THR A 92 3.12 3.40 -3.77
N THR A 93 3.96 4.04 -2.97
CA THR A 93 4.66 3.42 -1.84
C THR A 93 3.73 3.37 -0.62
N ASP A 94 3.76 2.28 0.14
CA ASP A 94 3.06 2.20 1.42
C ASP A 94 3.81 3.01 2.48
N LEU A 95 3.36 4.24 2.74
CA LEU A 95 3.99 5.11 3.74
C LEU A 95 3.83 4.62 5.19
N ARG A 96 3.02 3.58 5.44
CA ARG A 96 2.87 2.92 6.75
C ARG A 96 3.64 1.60 6.83
N ALA A 97 4.43 1.27 5.81
CA ALA A 97 5.31 0.11 5.85
C ALA A 97 6.28 0.19 7.04
N PRO A 98 6.70 -0.97 7.60
CA PRO A 98 7.66 -1.00 8.70
C PRO A 98 9.01 -0.39 8.35
N ASP A 99 9.45 -0.57 7.10
CA ASP A 99 10.72 -0.07 6.60
C ASP A 99 10.65 0.13 5.07
N PHE A 100 11.73 0.65 4.49
CA PHE A 100 11.83 0.98 3.07
C PHE A 100 13.20 0.63 2.51
N VAL A 101 13.22 0.24 1.24
CA VAL A 101 14.47 0.05 0.47
C VAL A 101 14.42 0.90 -0.79
N ASP A 102 15.56 1.43 -1.23
CA ASP A 102 15.68 2.14 -2.50
C ASP A 102 15.16 1.27 -3.66
N ASP A 103 14.46 1.89 -4.62
CA ASP A 103 13.91 1.18 -5.78
C ASP A 103 14.78 1.26 -7.05
N GLY A 104 15.87 2.02 -7.03
CA GLY A 104 16.77 2.26 -8.17
C GLY A 104 16.32 3.35 -9.13
N PHE A 105 15.18 3.99 -8.90
CA PHE A 105 14.56 5.00 -9.77
C PHE A 105 14.29 6.32 -9.05
N GLY A 106 14.99 6.55 -7.92
CA GLY A 106 14.83 7.74 -7.09
C GLY A 106 13.63 7.68 -6.14
N GLY A 107 12.94 6.54 -6.05
CA GLY A 107 11.88 6.27 -5.10
C GLY A 107 12.28 5.19 -4.08
N LYS A 108 11.27 4.60 -3.42
CA LYS A 108 11.46 3.53 -2.44
C LYS A 108 10.40 2.46 -2.60
N ASN A 109 10.78 1.19 -2.41
CA ASN A 109 9.85 0.11 -2.19
C ASN A 109 9.54 -0.04 -0.70
N SER A 110 8.32 -0.46 -0.40
CA SER A 110 7.88 -0.81 0.94
C SER A 110 8.53 -2.14 1.34
N LEU A 111 9.10 -2.25 2.54
CA LEU A 111 9.77 -3.45 3.04
C LEU A 111 9.03 -3.99 4.28
N ALA A 112 8.64 -5.26 4.25
CA ALA A 112 7.91 -5.91 5.34
C ALA A 112 8.48 -7.30 5.66
N GLU A 113 9.13 -7.43 6.81
CA GLU A 113 9.42 -8.72 7.43
C GLU A 113 8.15 -9.26 8.10
N LEU A 114 7.54 -10.30 7.52
CA LEU A 114 6.17 -10.69 7.85
C LEU A 114 6.00 -11.21 9.27
N ASP A 115 6.97 -11.97 9.78
CA ASP A 115 6.95 -12.50 11.15
C ASP A 115 6.90 -11.38 12.19
N SER A 116 7.60 -10.28 11.93
CA SER A 116 7.61 -9.10 12.80
C SER A 116 6.22 -8.42 12.91
N LEU A 117 5.30 -8.71 11.99
CA LEU A 117 3.97 -8.11 11.89
C LEU A 117 2.86 -9.01 12.44
N VAL A 118 3.15 -10.25 12.81
CA VAL A 118 2.16 -11.18 13.36
C VAL A 118 1.52 -10.58 14.62
N GLY A 119 0.19 -10.43 14.61
CA GLY A 119 -0.57 -9.94 15.75
C GLY A 119 -0.44 -8.44 16.03
N ARG A 120 0.27 -7.66 15.20
CA ARG A 120 0.22 -6.20 15.30
C ARG A 120 -1.14 -5.68 14.84
N LYS A 121 -1.80 -4.88 15.69
CA LYS A 121 -2.89 -3.99 15.26
C LYS A 121 -2.23 -2.68 14.83
N ARG A 122 -2.28 -2.33 13.53
CA ARG A 122 -1.68 -1.08 13.02
C ARG A 122 -2.70 -0.03 12.64
#